data_AF-A0A9X7CS29-F1
#
_entry.id   AF-A0A9X7CS29-F1
#
_cell.length_a   1.000
_cell.length_b   1.000
_cell.length_c   1.000
_cell.angle_alpha   90.00
_cell.angle_beta   90.00
_cell.angle_gamma   90.00
#
_symmetry.space_group_name_H-M   'P 1'
#
loop_
_entity.id
_entity.type
_entity.pdbx_description
1 polymer ?
#
loop_
_entity_poly.entity_id
_entity_poly.type
_entity_poly.pdbx_seq_one_letter_code
_entity_poly.pdbx_strand_id
1 'polypeptide(L)'
;MKKYYFILIMLVLLTGGGSFSVTYAQENNIKLNGVEQIIYIIDDNTILEEKVNCIIKSELHHLPIKEINEVLHKIDKSNLNMMERARLKSAVIRSLGFSNFDFKGTSSDVLAFKELNIEIIENDTPLILYRRSKANELESKYGLGYWWGDKERSIEETRNELAVLEAWGNPLDTQYKIQVPTGTKILKGFTASQTHYLNGTSIVQEYREGGAIQYWINKVDNNWLQ
;
A
#
# COMPACT_ATOMS: atom_id res chain seq x y z
N MET A 1 -58.30 10.35 27.85
CA MET A 1 -57.62 11.57 27.38
C MET A 1 -57.12 11.31 25.95
N LYS A 2 -57.42 12.24 25.04
CA LYS A 2 -56.81 12.59 23.73
C LYS A 2 -55.71 11.65 23.19
N LYS A 3 -55.57 11.30 21.91
CA LYS A 3 -56.15 11.59 20.58
C LYS A 3 -55.37 10.62 19.64
N TYR A 4 -56.02 9.70 18.93
CA TYR A 4 -56.43 9.76 17.51
C TYR A 4 -55.35 9.63 16.42
N TYR A 5 -55.49 8.52 15.69
CA TYR A 5 -55.46 8.28 14.23
C TYR A 5 -54.21 8.55 13.36
N PHE A 6 -53.73 7.49 12.68
CA PHE A 6 -53.81 7.30 11.21
C PHE A 6 -53.34 5.86 10.85
N ILE A 7 -54.22 4.90 10.57
CA ILE A 7 -54.69 4.40 9.26
C ILE A 7 -53.59 4.16 8.19
N LEU A 8 -53.23 2.88 8.06
CA LEU A 8 -53.11 2.01 6.87
C LEU A 8 -52.80 2.66 5.49
N ILE A 9 -51.77 2.15 4.79
CA ILE A 9 -51.89 1.38 3.53
C ILE A 9 -50.51 0.87 3.08
N MET A 10 -50.47 -0.42 2.79
CA MET A 10 -49.42 -1.16 2.10
C MET A 10 -49.51 -0.86 0.60
N LEU A 11 -48.39 -0.52 -0.06
CA LEU A 11 -48.19 -0.95 -1.46
C LEU A 11 -46.71 -1.00 -1.84
N VAL A 12 -46.35 -2.16 -2.38
CA VAL A 12 -45.06 -2.55 -2.96
C VAL A 12 -44.87 -1.85 -4.30
N LEU A 13 -43.67 -1.29 -4.54
CA LEU A 13 -43.09 -1.19 -5.87
C LEU A 13 -41.62 -1.66 -5.81
N LEU A 14 -41.43 -2.92 -6.22
CA LEU A 14 -40.22 -3.36 -6.90
C LEU A 14 -39.97 -2.42 -8.09
N THR A 15 -38.80 -1.79 -8.17
CA THR A 15 -38.03 -1.63 -9.42
C THR A 15 -36.67 -1.02 -9.08
N GLY A 16 -35.60 -1.67 -9.55
CA GLY A 16 -34.33 -0.99 -9.81
C GLY A 16 -33.34 -0.87 -8.67
N GLY A 17 -32.94 -2.01 -8.06
CA GLY A 17 -31.55 -2.13 -7.60
C GLY A 17 -30.63 -2.10 -8.81
N GLY A 18 -30.46 -0.93 -9.42
CA GLY A 18 -29.52 -0.71 -10.50
C GLY A 18 -28.12 -0.74 -9.91
N SER A 19 -27.36 -1.75 -10.28
CA SER A 19 -25.91 -1.63 -10.36
C SER A 19 -25.62 -0.31 -11.08
N PHE A 20 -25.15 0.70 -10.37
CA PHE A 20 -24.49 1.84 -11.02
C PHE A 20 -23.13 1.35 -11.51
N SER A 21 -23.17 0.48 -12.52
CA SER A 21 -22.05 0.18 -13.39
C SER A 21 -21.85 1.42 -14.25
N VAL A 22 -20.92 2.29 -13.86
CA VAL A 22 -20.12 3.16 -14.73
C VAL A 22 -20.89 3.68 -15.97
N THR A 23 -22.08 4.26 -15.78
CA THR A 23 -22.97 4.57 -16.91
C THR A 23 -22.67 5.90 -17.60
N TYR A 24 -21.58 6.58 -17.23
CA TYR A 24 -21.12 7.76 -17.98
C TYR A 24 -20.07 7.42 -19.04
N ALA A 25 -19.34 6.31 -18.90
CA ALA A 25 -18.40 5.84 -19.93
C ALA A 25 -19.12 5.21 -21.14
N GLN A 26 -20.44 4.98 -21.05
CA GLN A 26 -21.22 4.34 -22.10
C GLN A 26 -21.85 5.33 -23.10
N GLU A 27 -21.87 6.64 -22.80
CA GLU A 27 -22.40 7.65 -23.73
C GLU A 27 -21.37 8.12 -24.79
N ASN A 28 -20.09 7.84 -24.59
CA ASN A 28 -19.06 8.01 -25.61
C ASN A 28 -18.43 6.64 -25.88
N ASN A 29 -18.48 6.15 -27.11
CA ASN A 29 -17.93 4.88 -27.62
C ASN A 29 -16.39 4.73 -27.46
N ILE A 30 -15.81 5.15 -26.34
CA ILE A 30 -14.40 4.99 -26.01
C ILE A 30 -14.30 3.73 -25.17
N LYS A 31 -13.87 2.65 -25.81
CA LYS A 31 -13.51 1.42 -25.11
C LYS A 31 -12.18 1.68 -24.39
N LEU A 32 -12.25 2.34 -23.24
CA LEU A 32 -11.09 2.67 -22.41
C LEU A 32 -10.40 1.36 -22.01
N ASN A 33 -9.08 1.30 -22.14
CA ASN A 33 -8.30 0.17 -21.62
C ASN A 33 -8.32 0.17 -20.08
N GLY A 34 -7.84 -0.91 -19.44
CA GLY A 34 -7.90 -1.04 -17.98
C GLY A 34 -7.26 0.12 -17.22
N VAL A 35 -6.14 0.66 -17.72
CA VAL A 35 -5.42 1.81 -17.12
C VAL A 35 -6.20 3.10 -17.26
N GLU A 36 -6.72 3.38 -18.44
CA GLU A 36 -7.51 4.58 -18.73
C GLU A 36 -8.77 4.65 -17.87
N GLN A 37 -9.40 3.51 -17.59
CA GLN A 37 -10.53 3.43 -16.66
C GLN A 37 -10.14 3.82 -15.25
N ILE A 38 -8.98 3.37 -14.76
CA ILE A 38 -8.51 3.70 -13.41
C ILE A 38 -8.11 5.17 -13.32
N ILE A 39 -7.44 5.70 -14.34
CA ILE A 39 -7.07 7.12 -14.42
C ILE A 39 -8.34 7.98 -14.39
N TYR A 40 -9.38 7.59 -15.14
CA TYR A 40 -10.67 8.26 -15.10
C TYR A 40 -11.29 8.22 -13.70
N ILE A 41 -11.28 7.04 -13.04
CA ILE A 41 -11.76 6.91 -11.64
C ILE A 41 -10.98 7.83 -10.70
N ILE A 42 -9.66 7.99 -10.88
CA ILE A 42 -8.84 8.89 -10.05
C ILE A 42 -9.26 10.36 -10.25
N ASP A 43 -9.47 10.78 -11.50
CA ASP A 43 -9.78 12.17 -11.85
C ASP A 43 -11.25 12.57 -11.65
N ASP A 44 -12.16 11.59 -11.49
CA ASP A 44 -13.60 11.82 -11.29
C ASP A 44 -13.93 12.56 -9.96
N ASN A 45 -15.12 13.12 -9.81
CA ASN A 45 -15.55 13.84 -8.59
C ASN A 45 -16.26 12.95 -7.56
N THR A 46 -16.25 11.63 -7.75
CA THR A 46 -16.78 10.64 -6.79
C THR A 46 -16.06 10.67 -5.45
N ILE A 47 -16.72 10.22 -4.39
CA ILE A 47 -16.12 10.18 -3.06
C ILE A 47 -15.00 9.13 -3.00
N LEU A 48 -13.99 9.37 -2.15
CA LEU A 48 -12.80 8.51 -2.03
C LEU A 48 -13.14 7.02 -1.87
N GLU A 49 -14.15 6.71 -1.06
CA GLU A 49 -14.54 5.33 -0.78
C GLU A 49 -15.08 4.61 -2.02
N GLU A 50 -15.80 5.31 -2.88
CA GLU A 50 -16.27 4.75 -4.17
C GLU A 50 -15.09 4.47 -5.09
N LYS A 51 -14.14 5.42 -5.19
CA LYS A 51 -12.91 5.25 -5.97
C LYS A 51 -12.11 4.02 -5.53
N VAL A 52 -11.90 3.87 -4.22
CA VAL A 52 -11.21 2.71 -3.62
C VAL A 52 -11.93 1.42 -3.96
N ASN A 53 -13.25 1.36 -3.77
CA ASN A 53 -14.03 0.18 -4.07
C ASN A 53 -14.03 -0.20 -5.56
N CYS A 54 -14.05 0.80 -6.46
CA CYS A 54 -13.90 0.58 -7.88
C CYS A 54 -12.53 -0.03 -8.21
N ILE A 55 -11.43 0.56 -7.72
CA ILE A 55 -10.07 0.06 -7.94
C ILE A 55 -9.90 -1.39 -7.47
N ILE A 56 -10.40 -1.71 -6.27
CA ILE A 56 -10.32 -3.07 -5.72
C ILE A 56 -11.03 -4.08 -6.63
N LYS A 57 -12.15 -3.68 -7.23
CA LYS A 57 -12.95 -4.52 -8.14
C LYS A 57 -12.38 -4.60 -9.57
N SER A 58 -11.47 -3.70 -9.95
CA SER A 58 -10.91 -3.66 -11.30
C SER A 58 -9.91 -4.77 -11.62
N GLU A 59 -9.56 -5.63 -10.65
CA GLU A 59 -8.71 -6.82 -10.83
C GLU A 59 -7.42 -6.54 -11.64
N LEU A 60 -6.58 -5.62 -11.15
CA LEU A 60 -5.45 -5.04 -11.91
C LEU A 60 -4.29 -5.99 -12.21
N HIS A 61 -4.33 -7.23 -11.70
CA HIS A 61 -3.25 -8.20 -11.75
C HIS A 61 -2.80 -8.60 -13.16
N HIS A 62 -3.65 -8.42 -14.17
CA HIS A 62 -3.39 -8.72 -15.57
C HIS A 62 -2.67 -7.60 -16.33
N LEU A 63 -2.61 -6.39 -15.78
CA LEU A 63 -1.98 -5.25 -16.43
C LEU A 63 -0.45 -5.34 -16.35
N PRO A 64 0.28 -4.86 -17.37
CA PRO A 64 1.72 -4.72 -17.32
C PRO A 64 2.19 -3.85 -16.14
N ILE A 65 3.32 -4.18 -15.54
CA ILE A 65 3.87 -3.41 -14.39
C ILE A 65 4.12 -1.95 -14.75
N LYS A 66 4.55 -1.67 -15.98
CA LYS A 66 4.77 -0.31 -16.46
C LYS A 66 3.48 0.52 -16.36
N GLU A 67 2.37 -0.04 -16.83
CA GLU A 67 1.04 0.57 -16.81
C GLU A 67 0.55 0.82 -15.38
N ILE A 68 0.79 -0.12 -14.46
CA ILE A 68 0.50 0.05 -13.05
C ILE A 68 1.32 1.20 -12.43
N ASN A 69 2.61 1.27 -12.74
CA ASN A 69 3.47 2.35 -12.24
C ASN A 69 3.01 3.73 -12.76
N GLU A 70 2.47 3.80 -13.98
CA GLU A 70 1.84 5.01 -14.51
C GLU A 70 0.62 5.43 -13.67
N VAL A 71 -0.23 4.48 -13.26
CA VAL A 71 -1.36 4.73 -12.34
C VAL A 71 -0.86 5.25 -10.99
N LEU A 72 0.14 4.61 -10.38
CA LEU A 72 0.69 5.04 -9.08
C LEU A 72 1.25 6.46 -9.16
N HIS A 73 1.98 6.78 -10.21
CA HIS A 73 2.53 8.11 -10.45
C HIS A 73 1.43 9.15 -10.77
N LYS A 74 0.35 8.77 -11.43
CA LYS A 74 -0.83 9.64 -11.61
C LYS A 74 -1.47 9.98 -10.27
N ILE A 75 -1.57 9.02 -9.34
CA ILE A 75 -2.06 9.28 -7.98
C ILE A 75 -1.14 10.28 -7.26
N ASP A 76 0.19 10.16 -7.39
CA ASP A 76 1.13 11.11 -6.77
C ASP A 76 0.89 12.55 -7.22
N LYS A 77 0.56 12.74 -8.50
CA LYS A 77 0.32 14.05 -9.13
C LYS A 77 -1.12 14.55 -9.03
N SER A 78 -2.02 13.79 -8.41
CA SER A 78 -3.41 14.21 -8.22
C SER A 78 -3.52 15.34 -7.21
N ASN A 79 -4.60 16.11 -7.28
CA ASN A 79 -4.89 17.20 -6.33
C ASN A 79 -5.41 16.70 -4.96
N LEU A 80 -5.38 15.39 -4.74
CA LEU A 80 -5.81 14.76 -3.50
C LEU A 80 -4.83 15.02 -2.37
N ASN A 81 -5.33 15.05 -1.14
CA ASN A 81 -4.46 15.17 0.03
C ASN A 81 -3.60 13.91 0.22
N MET A 82 -2.57 14.00 1.07
CA MET A 82 -1.61 12.91 1.27
C MET A 82 -2.28 11.58 1.70
N MET A 83 -3.29 11.64 2.56
CA MET A 83 -3.97 10.44 3.06
C MET A 83 -4.89 9.82 2.00
N GLU A 84 -5.57 10.64 1.21
CA GLU A 84 -6.36 10.19 0.07
C GLU A 84 -5.48 9.47 -0.96
N ARG A 85 -4.34 10.08 -1.33
CA ARG A 85 -3.35 9.47 -2.22
C ARG A 85 -2.84 8.15 -1.65
N ALA A 86 -2.50 8.11 -0.37
CA ALA A 86 -2.01 6.89 0.27
C ALA A 86 -3.06 5.76 0.26
N ARG A 87 -4.34 6.08 0.50
CA ARG A 87 -5.44 5.10 0.42
C ARG A 87 -5.66 4.57 -0.99
N LEU A 88 -5.62 5.43 -2.01
CA LEU A 88 -5.72 4.98 -3.40
C LEU A 88 -4.53 4.11 -3.81
N LYS A 89 -3.31 4.48 -3.43
CA LYS A 89 -2.12 3.65 -3.68
C LYS A 89 -2.22 2.30 -3.01
N SER A 90 -2.64 2.26 -1.74
CA SER A 90 -2.88 1.02 -1.01
C SER A 90 -3.88 0.12 -1.77
N ALA A 91 -5.00 0.69 -2.25
CA ALA A 91 -6.00 -0.05 -3.04
C ALA A 91 -5.42 -0.63 -4.34
N VAL A 92 -4.69 0.18 -5.12
CA VAL A 92 -4.03 -0.27 -6.37
C VAL A 92 -3.04 -1.40 -6.05
N ILE A 93 -2.12 -1.20 -5.10
CA ILE A 93 -1.09 -2.18 -4.77
C ILE A 93 -1.70 -3.49 -4.28
N ARG A 94 -2.71 -3.43 -3.40
CA ARG A 94 -3.39 -4.62 -2.89
C ARG A 94 -4.13 -5.39 -3.98
N SER A 95 -4.70 -4.71 -4.97
CA SER A 95 -5.38 -5.34 -6.12
C SER A 95 -4.45 -6.15 -7.03
N LEU A 96 -3.13 -5.99 -6.87
CA LEU A 96 -2.09 -6.75 -7.58
C LEU A 96 -1.60 -7.99 -6.83
N GLY A 97 -2.19 -8.30 -5.67
CA GLY A 97 -1.86 -9.47 -4.87
C GLY A 97 -0.92 -9.21 -3.68
N PHE A 98 -0.55 -7.95 -3.42
CA PHE A 98 0.18 -7.56 -2.20
C PHE A 98 -0.79 -7.50 -1.00
N SER A 99 -1.46 -8.60 -0.68
CA SER A 99 -2.54 -8.68 0.32
C SER A 99 -2.14 -8.35 1.75
N ASN A 100 -0.85 -8.51 2.11
CA ASN A 100 -0.32 -8.13 3.42
C ASN A 100 0.07 -6.65 3.50
N PHE A 101 0.09 -5.93 2.38
CA PHE A 101 0.49 -4.53 2.33
C PHE A 101 -0.64 -3.66 2.87
N ASP A 102 -0.39 -2.91 3.92
CA ASP A 102 -1.36 -2.04 4.58
C ASP A 102 -2.68 -2.75 4.95
N PHE A 103 -2.60 -4.02 5.36
CA PHE A 103 -3.78 -4.85 5.62
C PHE A 103 -4.70 -4.36 6.74
N LYS A 104 -4.20 -3.45 7.57
CA LYS A 104 -4.97 -2.79 8.64
C LYS A 104 -5.72 -1.55 8.15
N GLY A 105 -5.53 -1.14 6.89
CA GLY A 105 -6.15 0.04 6.30
C GLY A 105 -5.68 1.37 6.90
N THR A 106 -4.48 1.41 7.48
CA THR A 106 -3.94 2.59 8.16
C THR A 106 -3.09 3.48 7.24
N SER A 107 -2.84 3.03 6.01
CA SER A 107 -1.88 3.61 5.06
C SER A 107 -0.45 3.67 5.55
N SER A 108 -0.13 3.01 6.67
CA SER A 108 1.17 3.12 7.33
C SER A 108 2.30 2.59 6.44
N ASP A 109 2.07 1.50 5.72
CA ASP A 109 3.10 0.95 4.82
C ASP A 109 3.33 1.85 3.60
N VAL A 110 2.30 2.54 3.11
CA VAL A 110 2.44 3.53 2.02
C VAL A 110 3.21 4.76 2.52
N LEU A 111 2.89 5.23 3.73
CA LEU A 111 3.54 6.37 4.37
C LEU A 111 5.01 6.08 4.73
N ALA A 112 5.42 4.81 4.80
CA ALA A 112 6.81 4.43 5.00
C ALA A 112 7.69 4.71 3.77
N PHE A 113 7.09 4.99 2.60
CA PHE A 113 7.81 5.42 1.41
C PHE A 113 7.84 6.95 1.29
N LYS A 114 9.03 7.50 1.05
CA LYS A 114 9.27 8.93 0.95
C LYS A 114 8.39 9.53 -0.13
N GLU A 115 7.64 10.57 0.23
CA GLU A 115 6.71 11.27 -0.66
C GLU A 115 5.62 10.35 -1.26
N LEU A 116 5.35 9.20 -0.63
CA LEU A 116 4.50 8.13 -1.13
C LEU A 116 5.01 7.48 -2.43
N ASN A 117 6.23 7.78 -2.87
CA ASN A 117 6.75 7.31 -4.14
C ASN A 117 7.10 5.81 -4.05
N ILE A 118 6.33 5.00 -4.75
CA ILE A 118 6.40 3.55 -4.75
C ILE A 118 6.42 3.10 -6.20
N GLU A 119 7.42 2.32 -6.54
CA GLU A 119 7.56 1.62 -7.81
C GLU A 119 7.32 0.13 -7.57
N ILE A 120 6.51 -0.50 -8.41
CA ILE A 120 6.47 -1.97 -8.48
C ILE A 120 7.52 -2.40 -9.49
N ILE A 121 8.40 -3.29 -9.07
CA ILE A 121 9.38 -3.93 -9.94
C ILE A 121 9.11 -5.43 -10.00
N GLU A 122 9.47 -6.04 -11.12
CA GLU A 122 9.62 -7.48 -11.26
C GLU A 122 11.05 -7.72 -11.71
N ASN A 123 11.79 -8.50 -10.94
CA ASN A 123 13.22 -8.63 -11.12
C ASN A 123 13.54 -9.63 -12.24
N ASP A 124 14.28 -9.18 -13.27
CA ASP A 124 14.70 -10.05 -14.37
C ASP A 124 15.83 -11.03 -13.96
N THR A 125 16.58 -10.69 -12.91
CA THR A 125 17.63 -11.52 -12.31
C THR A 125 17.40 -11.68 -10.81
N PRO A 126 17.95 -12.73 -10.17
CA PRO A 126 17.86 -12.85 -8.72
C PRO A 126 18.36 -11.60 -8.01
N LEU A 127 17.60 -11.11 -7.04
CA LEU A 127 17.91 -9.87 -6.31
C LEU A 127 18.39 -10.23 -4.89
N ILE A 128 19.57 -9.75 -4.53
CA ILE A 128 20.10 -9.91 -3.17
C ILE A 128 19.60 -8.77 -2.30
N LEU A 129 18.96 -9.10 -1.19
CA LEU A 129 18.43 -8.12 -0.24
C LEU A 129 18.88 -8.43 1.18
N TYR A 130 18.90 -7.39 2.00
CA TYR A 130 19.49 -7.41 3.33
C TYR A 130 18.55 -6.82 4.37
N ARG A 131 18.58 -7.35 5.59
CA ARG A 131 17.76 -6.86 6.69
C ARG A 131 18.50 -7.07 8.00
N ARG A 132 18.36 -6.13 8.94
CA ARG A 132 18.68 -6.40 10.34
C ARG A 132 17.42 -6.55 11.17
N SER A 133 17.45 -7.43 12.15
CA SER A 133 16.34 -7.69 13.07
C SER A 133 16.86 -8.41 14.31
N LYS A 134 15.96 -8.96 15.13
CA LYS A 134 16.31 -9.84 16.25
C LYS A 134 16.70 -11.24 15.80
N ALA A 135 17.44 -11.94 16.65
CA ALA A 135 17.65 -13.38 16.52
C ALA A 135 16.31 -14.15 16.48
N ASN A 136 16.32 -15.31 15.81
CA ASN A 136 15.20 -16.26 15.72
C ASN A 136 13.93 -15.70 15.05
N GLU A 137 14.04 -14.70 14.18
CA GLU A 137 12.88 -14.16 13.45
C GLU A 137 12.21 -15.23 12.57
N LEU A 138 13.01 -16.17 12.04
CA LEU A 138 12.58 -17.37 11.33
C LEU A 138 11.53 -18.21 12.06
N GLU A 139 11.70 -18.33 13.38
CA GLU A 139 10.85 -19.12 14.27
C GLU A 139 9.63 -18.33 14.75
N SER A 140 9.58 -17.03 14.44
CA SER A 140 8.46 -16.18 14.81
C SER A 140 7.22 -16.53 13.98
N LYS A 141 6.03 -16.32 14.56
CA LYS A 141 4.74 -16.52 13.87
C LYS A 141 4.64 -15.78 12.53
N TYR A 142 5.37 -14.68 12.38
CA TYR A 142 5.31 -13.81 11.21
C TYR A 142 6.42 -14.11 10.19
N GLY A 143 7.33 -15.04 10.50
CA GLY A 143 8.48 -15.38 9.67
C GLY A 143 9.42 -14.19 9.46
N LEU A 144 10.18 -14.24 8.36
CA LEU A 144 11.01 -13.13 7.92
C LEU A 144 10.12 -11.95 7.51
N GLY A 145 10.25 -10.81 8.19
CA GLY A 145 9.41 -9.64 7.95
C GLY A 145 9.47 -9.09 6.52
N TYR A 146 8.57 -8.14 6.22
CA TYR A 146 8.31 -7.69 4.85
C TYR A 146 9.30 -6.65 4.29
N TRP A 147 9.98 -5.92 5.17
CA TRP A 147 10.85 -4.78 4.82
C TRP A 147 12.31 -5.21 4.70
N TRP A 148 12.95 -4.81 3.59
CA TRP A 148 14.33 -5.16 3.23
C TRP A 148 15.07 -3.97 2.62
N GLY A 149 16.40 -3.96 2.75
CA GLY A 149 17.30 -2.98 2.14
C GLY A 149 18.10 -3.56 0.98
N ASP A 150 18.67 -2.66 0.19
CA ASP A 150 19.53 -2.92 -0.98
C ASP A 150 20.98 -3.33 -0.67
N LYS A 151 21.47 -3.02 0.53
CA LYS A 151 22.84 -3.29 0.97
C LYS A 151 22.90 -3.71 2.43
N GLU A 152 23.99 -4.35 2.80
CA GLU A 152 24.37 -4.56 4.19
C GLU A 152 24.51 -3.22 4.91
N ARG A 153 24.08 -3.21 6.17
CA ARG A 153 24.11 -2.04 7.04
C ARG A 153 24.51 -2.47 8.44
N SER A 154 25.19 -1.57 9.14
CA SER A 154 25.33 -1.59 10.59
C SER A 154 23.98 -1.31 11.27
N ILE A 155 23.92 -1.47 12.59
CA ILE A 155 22.74 -1.09 13.38
C ILE A 155 22.41 0.39 13.14
N GLU A 156 23.40 1.27 13.25
CA GLU A 156 23.17 2.72 13.14
C GLU A 156 22.76 3.15 11.73
N GLU A 157 23.35 2.58 10.68
CA GLU A 157 22.90 2.80 9.31
C GLU A 157 21.48 2.29 9.08
N THR A 158 21.11 1.14 9.68
CA THR A 158 19.73 0.64 9.59
C THR A 158 18.74 1.58 10.27
N ARG A 159 19.10 2.10 11.44
CA ARG A 159 18.27 3.07 12.17
C ARG A 159 18.08 4.36 11.39
N ASN A 160 19.17 4.93 10.88
CA ASN A 160 19.14 6.25 10.27
C ASN A 160 18.68 6.21 8.82
N GLU A 161 19.26 5.33 7.99
CA GLU A 161 18.98 5.32 6.56
C GLU A 161 17.63 4.66 6.23
N LEU A 162 17.24 3.61 6.97
CA LEU A 162 15.95 2.91 6.80
C LEU A 162 14.90 3.35 7.82
N ALA A 163 15.16 4.44 8.56
CA ALA A 163 14.27 5.05 9.54
C ALA A 163 13.63 4.08 10.55
N VAL A 164 14.32 3.01 10.94
CA VAL A 164 13.80 2.02 11.89
C VAL A 164 13.94 2.58 13.30
N LEU A 165 12.85 2.94 13.97
CA LEU A 165 12.91 3.55 15.29
C LEU A 165 13.36 2.56 16.38
N GLU A 166 14.23 2.99 17.28
CA GLU A 166 14.61 2.26 18.47
C GLU A 166 13.41 2.05 19.40
N ALA A 167 12.50 3.03 19.46
CA ALA A 167 11.24 2.95 20.20
C ALA A 167 10.35 1.75 19.81
N TRP A 168 10.56 1.15 18.63
CA TRP A 168 9.86 -0.06 18.20
C TRP A 168 10.39 -1.35 18.84
N GLY A 169 11.49 -1.28 19.59
CA GLY A 169 12.01 -2.37 20.42
C GLY A 169 12.70 -3.51 19.66
N ASN A 170 12.98 -3.37 18.37
CA ASN A 170 13.74 -4.37 17.62
C ASN A 170 15.25 -4.15 17.85
N PRO A 171 16.03 -5.08 18.42
CA PRO A 171 17.46 -4.89 18.72
C PRO A 171 18.37 -4.76 17.48
N LEU A 172 17.94 -5.26 16.31
CA LEU A 172 18.75 -5.28 15.07
C LEU A 172 20.10 -6.00 15.21
N ASP A 173 20.25 -6.90 16.18
CA ASP A 173 21.50 -7.61 16.46
C ASP A 173 21.88 -8.64 15.38
N THR A 174 20.89 -9.14 14.64
CA THR A 174 21.05 -10.21 13.65
C THR A 174 20.86 -9.66 12.24
N GLN A 175 21.75 -10.07 11.33
CA GLN A 175 21.68 -9.73 9.91
C GLN A 175 21.17 -10.92 9.10
N TYR A 176 20.20 -10.66 8.23
CA TYR A 176 19.62 -11.61 7.31
C TYR A 176 19.95 -11.17 5.88
N LYS A 177 20.23 -12.16 5.03
CA LYS A 177 20.45 -11.99 3.60
C LYS A 177 19.55 -12.97 2.86
N ILE A 178 18.84 -12.48 1.86
CA ILE A 178 18.01 -13.32 0.99
C ILE A 178 18.41 -13.14 -0.46
N GLN A 179 18.19 -14.18 -1.25
CA GLN A 179 18.21 -14.15 -2.70
C GLN A 179 16.79 -14.32 -3.23
N VAL A 180 16.16 -13.21 -3.62
CA VAL A 180 14.82 -13.21 -4.20
C VAL A 180 14.88 -13.76 -5.62
N PRO A 181 14.05 -14.76 -5.98
CA PRO A 181 14.09 -15.37 -7.31
C PRO A 181 13.60 -14.41 -8.40
N THR A 182 14.08 -14.61 -9.63
CA THR A 182 13.59 -13.91 -10.84
C THR A 182 12.07 -13.99 -10.97
N GLY A 183 11.44 -12.93 -11.48
CA GLY A 183 9.99 -12.85 -11.68
C GLY A 183 9.20 -12.52 -10.42
N THR A 184 9.86 -12.16 -9.32
CA THR A 184 9.18 -11.77 -8.09
C THR A 184 8.77 -10.30 -8.17
N LYS A 185 7.49 -10.02 -7.94
CA LYS A 185 6.99 -8.65 -7.82
C LYS A 185 7.30 -8.10 -6.43
N ILE A 186 7.92 -6.92 -6.38
CA ILE A 186 8.41 -6.28 -5.16
C ILE A 186 8.06 -4.79 -5.22
N LEU A 187 7.71 -4.17 -4.09
CA LEU A 187 7.59 -2.72 -4.01
C LEU A 187 8.95 -2.12 -3.68
N LYS A 188 9.34 -1.06 -4.37
CA LYS A 188 10.61 -0.36 -4.21
C LYS A 188 10.34 1.12 -4.01
N GLY A 189 11.15 1.76 -3.19
CA GLY A 189 11.18 3.21 -3.08
C GLY A 189 12.20 3.65 -2.06
N PHE A 190 12.19 4.94 -1.74
CA PHE A 190 13.02 5.47 -0.68
C PHE A 190 12.28 5.43 0.65
N THR A 191 12.99 5.20 1.75
CA THR A 191 12.42 5.24 3.10
C THR A 191 12.04 6.67 3.47
N ALA A 192 10.80 6.88 3.94
CA ALA A 192 10.36 8.13 4.55
C ALA A 192 10.95 8.30 5.97
N SER A 193 11.13 9.55 6.39
CA SER A 193 11.51 9.85 7.77
C SER A 193 10.45 9.34 8.76
N GLN A 194 10.89 8.86 9.91
CA GLN A 194 10.02 8.41 10.99
C GLN A 194 10.23 9.26 12.23
N THR A 195 9.15 9.53 12.95
CA THR A 195 9.17 10.32 14.19
C THR A 195 8.39 9.56 15.27
N HIS A 196 9.03 9.35 16.41
CA HIS A 196 8.37 8.90 17.62
C HIS A 196 8.16 10.09 18.55
N TYR A 197 6.92 10.31 18.96
CA TYR A 197 6.55 11.34 19.91
C TYR A 197 6.32 10.74 21.29
N LEU A 198 6.64 11.49 22.34
CA LEU A 198 6.28 11.13 23.70
C LEU A 198 4.75 11.03 23.81
N ASN A 199 4.28 9.90 24.33
CA ASN A 199 2.86 9.52 24.40
C ASN A 199 1.93 10.69 24.78
N GLY A 200 1.03 11.04 23.87
CA GLY A 200 0.01 12.08 24.07
C GLY A 200 0.53 13.51 23.95
N THR A 201 1.77 13.71 23.49
CA THR A 201 2.39 15.04 23.35
C THR A 201 2.92 15.26 21.92
N SER A 202 3.29 16.50 21.62
CA SER A 202 4.02 16.89 20.40
C SER A 202 5.54 16.88 20.56
N ILE A 203 6.06 16.37 21.69
CA ILE A 203 7.50 16.33 21.98
C ILE A 203 8.12 15.15 21.23
N VAL A 204 9.08 15.43 20.35
CA VAL A 204 9.83 14.40 19.61
C VAL A 204 10.80 13.70 20.54
N GLN A 205 10.68 12.36 20.65
CA GLN A 205 11.63 11.51 21.38
C GLN A 205 12.69 10.90 20.48
N GLU A 206 12.29 10.53 19.27
CA GLU A 206 13.19 9.94 18.28
C GLU A 206 12.79 10.44 16.89
N TYR A 207 13.79 10.82 16.11
CA TYR A 207 13.63 11.16 14.70
C TYR A 207 14.72 10.43 13.92
N ARG A 208 14.31 9.78 12.82
CA ARG A 208 15.24 9.16 11.87
C ARG A 208 14.88 9.66 10.48
N GLU A 209 15.87 10.17 9.76
CA GLU A 209 15.68 10.85 8.47
C GLU A 209 15.22 9.91 7.37
N GLY A 210 15.69 8.66 7.37
CA GLY A 210 15.43 7.71 6.30
C GLY A 210 16.24 8.06 5.05
N GLY A 211 15.67 7.78 3.87
CA GLY A 211 16.23 8.15 2.58
C GLY A 211 17.05 7.05 1.87
N ALA A 212 17.27 5.88 2.46
CA ALA A 212 17.82 4.74 1.72
C ALA A 212 16.77 4.09 0.82
N ILE A 213 17.25 3.29 -0.14
CA ILE A 213 16.40 2.38 -0.91
C ILE A 213 15.90 1.27 0.02
N GLN A 214 14.60 1.04 -0.02
CA GLN A 214 13.93 -0.06 0.66
C GLN A 214 13.03 -0.83 -0.30
N TYR A 215 12.78 -2.07 0.08
CA TYR A 215 11.92 -3.00 -0.60
C TYR A 215 10.87 -3.54 0.34
N TRP A 216 9.68 -3.80 -0.20
CA TRP A 216 8.60 -4.49 0.48
C TRP A 216 8.20 -5.74 -0.30
N ILE A 217 8.21 -6.88 0.39
CA ILE A 217 7.87 -8.19 -0.19
C ILE A 217 6.64 -8.74 0.51
N ASN A 218 5.63 -9.16 -0.26
CA ASN A 218 4.36 -9.64 0.30
C ASN A 218 4.49 -10.88 1.17
N LYS A 219 5.39 -11.78 0.79
CA LYS A 219 5.71 -13.01 1.51
C LYS A 219 7.13 -13.42 1.15
N VAL A 220 7.97 -13.58 2.17
CA VAL A 220 9.34 -14.07 2.03
C VAL A 220 9.35 -15.57 2.31
N ASP A 221 9.93 -16.36 1.43
CA ASP A 221 10.16 -17.79 1.66
C ASP A 221 11.48 -17.99 2.42
N ASN A 222 11.47 -18.84 3.45
CA ASN A 222 12.67 -19.13 4.23
C ASN A 222 13.78 -19.79 3.38
N ASN A 223 13.41 -20.47 2.28
CA ASN A 223 14.36 -21.05 1.35
C ASN A 223 15.16 -20.01 0.54
N TRP A 224 14.79 -18.72 0.61
CA TRP A 224 15.56 -17.64 -0.02
C TRP A 224 16.74 -17.19 0.84
N LEU A 225 16.78 -17.56 2.12
CA LEU A 225 17.90 -17.23 3.01
C LEU A 225 19.21 -17.83 2.51
N GLN A 226 20.28 -17.05 2.70
CA GLN A 226 21.66 -17.39 2.33
C GLN A 226 22.52 -17.60 3.58
#